data_AF-A0A0S3QWD7-F1
#
_entry.id   AF-A0A0S3QWD7-F1
#
_cell.length_a   1.000
_cell.length_b   1.000
_cell.length_c   1.000
_cell.angle_alpha   90.00
_cell.angle_beta   90.00
_cell.angle_gamma   90.00
#
_symmetry.space_group_name_H-M   'P 1'
#
loop_
_entity.id
_entity.type
_entity.pdbx_description
1 polymer ?
#
loop_
_entity_poly.entity_id
_entity_poly.type
_entity_poly.pdbx_seq_one_letter_code
_entity_poly.pdbx_strand_id
1 'polypeptide(L)'
;MFLNLPFPFSNIVRAPRWASVNLGIFICMQCSGIHRSLGVHISKVRSTTLDTWLPDQVSFMQFMGNVKSNKHWEAETPPNFDRSKLAMEKFIRMKYVEKRWASKDEEQSTSNGGILKNNRRLSLEESILANHVAQILPPITRPLGVTMLLSINLPS
;
A
#
# COMPACT_ATOMS: atom_id res chain seq x y z
N MET A 1 -7.98 11.01 -11.76
CA MET A 1 -6.88 10.03 -11.65
C MET A 1 -6.78 9.31 -12.97
N PHE A 2 -5.79 9.68 -13.77
CA PHE A 2 -5.48 8.98 -15.00
C PHE A 2 -4.99 7.57 -14.66
N LEU A 3 -5.09 6.63 -15.62
CA LEU A 3 -4.68 5.23 -15.55
C LEU A 3 -5.81 4.24 -15.21
N ASN A 4 -6.79 4.18 -16.10
CA ASN A 4 -7.41 2.93 -16.51
C ASN A 4 -7.23 2.79 -18.03
N LEU A 5 -5.99 2.84 -18.54
CA LEU A 5 -5.71 2.47 -19.93
C LEU A 5 -4.63 1.39 -19.97
N PRO A 6 -4.83 0.35 -20.80
CA PRO A 6 -3.93 -0.80 -20.89
C PRO A 6 -2.59 -0.39 -21.51
N PHE A 7 -1.50 -0.81 -20.87
CA PHE A 7 -0.19 -0.91 -21.51
C PHE A 7 -0.35 -1.92 -22.65
N PRO A 8 -0.28 -1.54 -23.94
CA PRO A 8 1.01 -1.36 -24.60
C PRO A 8 0.94 -0.55 -25.93
N PHE A 9 1.03 0.78 -25.96
CA PHE A 9 1.40 1.49 -27.21
C PHE A 9 2.16 2.78 -26.90
N SER A 10 3.37 2.84 -27.41
CA SER A 10 4.26 3.99 -27.42
C SER A 10 3.65 5.13 -28.25
N ASN A 11 3.33 6.23 -27.57
CA ASN A 11 3.69 7.62 -27.89
C ASN A 11 2.62 8.60 -27.35
N ILE A 12 3.02 9.36 -26.32
CA ILE A 12 2.36 10.58 -25.80
C ILE A 12 1.09 10.37 -24.95
N VAL A 13 1.09 9.37 -24.06
CA VAL A 13 0.46 9.58 -22.75
C VAL A 13 1.59 9.89 -21.79
N ARG A 14 1.77 11.17 -21.46
CA ARG A 14 2.81 11.64 -20.53
C ARG A 14 2.76 10.75 -19.29
N ALA A 15 3.77 9.88 -19.13
CA ALA A 15 3.86 8.97 -18.00
C ALA A 15 3.68 9.79 -16.71
N PRO A 16 2.83 9.34 -15.77
CA PRO A 16 2.58 10.10 -14.55
C PRO A 16 3.90 10.26 -13.81
N ARG A 17 4.37 11.51 -13.70
CA ARG A 17 5.70 11.79 -13.14
C ARG A 17 5.76 11.70 -11.63
N TRP A 18 4.62 11.51 -10.97
CA TRP A 18 4.49 11.52 -9.52
C TRP A 18 3.73 10.29 -9.05
N ALA A 19 4.00 9.89 -7.82
CA ALA A 19 3.36 8.77 -7.17
C ALA A 19 3.23 9.00 -5.67
N SER A 20 2.27 8.33 -5.04
CA SER A 20 2.19 8.18 -3.60
C SER A 20 2.65 6.78 -3.24
N VAL A 21 3.85 6.66 -2.69
CA VAL A 21 4.53 5.37 -2.51
C VAL A 21 3.89 4.49 -1.43
N ASN A 22 3.21 5.09 -0.47
CA ASN A 22 2.50 4.38 0.60
C ASN A 22 1.08 3.94 0.20
N LEU A 23 0.47 4.65 -0.76
CA LEU A 23 -0.85 4.31 -1.31
C LEU A 23 -0.75 3.42 -2.55
N GLY A 24 0.46 3.28 -3.12
CA GLY A 24 0.70 2.43 -4.27
C GLY A 24 0.11 2.98 -5.57
N ILE A 25 0.00 4.31 -5.70
CA ILE A 25 -0.68 4.97 -6.83
C ILE A 25 0.21 5.96 -7.57
N PHE A 26 -0.02 6.06 -8.87
CA PHE A 26 0.51 7.12 -9.72
C PHE A 26 -0.48 8.27 -9.84
N ILE A 27 0.04 9.50 -9.74
CA ILE A 27 -0.74 10.73 -9.72
C ILE A 27 -0.15 11.77 -10.69
N CYS A 28 -0.99 12.70 -11.14
CA CYS A 28 -0.50 13.79 -11.99
C CYS A 28 0.17 14.91 -11.16
N MET A 29 0.82 15.85 -11.85
CA MET A 29 1.47 17.01 -11.23
C MET A 29 0.52 17.79 -10.30
N GLN A 30 -0.70 18.09 -10.76
CA GLN A 30 -1.67 18.83 -9.95
C GLN A 30 -2.11 18.05 -8.70
N CYS A 31 -2.41 16.75 -8.85
CA CYS A 31 -2.75 15.90 -7.72
C CYS A 31 -1.59 15.78 -6.72
N SER A 32 -0.34 15.81 -7.17
CA SER A 32 0.82 15.72 -6.28
C SER A 32 0.86 16.87 -5.25
N GLY A 33 0.46 18.09 -5.62
CA GLY A 33 0.37 19.22 -4.69
C GLY A 33 -0.71 19.00 -3.62
N ILE A 34 -1.87 18.50 -4.02
CA ILE A 34 -2.98 18.18 -3.11
C ILE A 34 -2.58 17.04 -2.16
N HIS A 35 -1.95 15.99 -2.67
CA HIS A 35 -1.47 14.88 -1.83
C HIS A 35 -0.43 15.33 -0.79
N ARG A 36 0.43 16.31 -1.12
CA ARG A 36 1.35 16.92 -0.15
C ARG A 36 0.61 17.66 0.96
N SER A 37 -0.50 18.35 0.66
CA SER A 37 -1.29 19.08 1.65
C SER A 37 -2.11 18.18 2.60
N LEU A 38 -2.27 16.89 2.27
CA LEU A 38 -2.87 15.90 3.18
C LEU A 38 -1.94 15.52 4.35
N GLY A 39 -0.63 15.65 4.16
CA GLY A 39 0.39 15.25 5.12
C GLY A 39 0.92 13.82 4.95
N VAL A 40 2.13 13.59 5.46
CA VAL A 40 2.92 12.36 5.25
C VAL A 40 2.35 11.09 5.91
N HIS A 41 1.42 11.27 6.85
CA HIS A 41 0.69 10.19 7.51
C HIS A 41 -0.47 9.65 6.64
N ILE A 42 -0.81 10.35 5.55
CA ILE A 42 -1.85 9.95 4.58
C ILE A 42 -1.20 9.65 3.22
N SER A 43 -0.30 10.51 2.75
CA SER A 43 0.30 10.37 1.43
C SER A 43 1.77 10.76 1.42
N LYS A 44 2.62 9.82 0.98
CA LYS A 44 4.05 10.00 0.80
C LYS A 44 4.35 10.19 -0.69
N VAL A 45 4.38 11.44 -1.12
CA VAL A 45 4.58 11.80 -2.54
C VAL A 45 6.05 11.67 -2.94
N ARG A 46 6.31 11.04 -4.09
CA ARG A 46 7.62 10.92 -4.74
C ARG A 46 7.53 11.18 -6.24
N SER A 47 8.57 11.77 -6.81
CA SER A 47 8.81 11.83 -8.25
C SER A 47 9.30 10.48 -8.75
N THR A 48 8.72 10.01 -9.84
CA THR A 48 9.13 8.77 -10.53
C THR A 48 10.50 8.87 -11.20
N THR A 49 10.99 10.09 -11.44
CA THR A 49 12.25 10.32 -12.17
C THR A 49 13.31 11.04 -11.34
N LEU A 50 12.91 11.84 -10.35
CA LEU A 50 13.83 12.72 -9.61
C LEU A 50 14.15 12.22 -8.20
N ASP A 51 13.32 11.36 -7.63
CA ASP A 51 13.55 10.81 -6.29
C ASP A 51 14.15 9.41 -6.37
N THR A 52 14.92 9.03 -5.35
CA THR A 52 15.37 7.66 -5.14
C THR A 52 14.26 6.82 -4.51
N TRP A 53 14.07 5.61 -5.02
CA TRP A 53 13.05 4.67 -4.57
C TRP A 53 13.68 3.48 -3.87
N LEU A 54 13.09 3.07 -2.75
CA LEU A 54 13.47 1.82 -2.11
C LEU A 54 12.91 0.63 -2.90
N PRO A 55 13.61 -0.52 -2.95
CA PRO A 55 13.11 -1.73 -3.62
C PRO A 55 11.69 -2.11 -3.19
N ASP A 56 11.41 -2.08 -1.88
CA ASP A 56 10.09 -2.39 -1.33
C ASP A 56 8.98 -1.45 -1.83
N GLN A 57 9.31 -0.17 -2.05
CA GLN A 57 8.37 0.80 -2.60
C GLN A 57 8.05 0.48 -4.06
N VAL A 58 9.05 0.09 -4.84
CA VAL A 58 8.87 -0.30 -6.24
C VAL A 58 8.00 -1.56 -6.33
N SER A 59 8.31 -2.58 -5.52
CA SER A 59 7.52 -3.82 -5.45
C SER A 59 6.07 -3.54 -5.05
N PHE A 60 5.86 -2.70 -4.03
CA PHE A 60 4.52 -2.32 -3.60
C PHE A 60 3.74 -1.53 -4.68
N MET A 61 4.38 -0.63 -5.41
CA MET A 61 3.74 0.04 -6.55
C MET A 61 3.31 -0.92 -7.65
N GLN A 62 4.15 -1.92 -7.95
CA GLN A 62 3.83 -2.97 -8.93
C GLN A 62 2.66 -3.85 -8.44
N PHE A 63 2.65 -4.17 -7.16
CA PHE A 63 1.59 -4.97 -6.55
C PHE A 63 0.26 -4.23 -6.50
N MET A 64 0.25 -2.99 -6.03
CA MET A 64 -0.97 -2.21 -5.80
C MET A 64 -1.50 -1.61 -7.11
N GLY A 65 -0.86 -0.55 -7.60
CA GLY A 65 -1.30 0.21 -8.77
C GLY A 65 -2.67 0.89 -8.60
N ASN A 66 -3.00 1.77 -9.56
CA ASN A 66 -4.23 2.57 -9.50
C ASN A 66 -5.50 1.70 -9.54
N VAL A 67 -5.49 0.59 -10.28
CA VAL A 67 -6.65 -0.30 -10.43
C VAL A 67 -7.04 -0.94 -9.10
N LYS A 68 -6.10 -1.59 -8.38
CA LYS A 68 -6.42 -2.22 -7.09
C LYS A 68 -6.68 -1.17 -6.00
N SER A 69 -5.92 -0.07 -6.02
CA SER A 69 -6.17 1.05 -5.13
C SER A 69 -7.60 1.59 -5.28
N ASN A 70 -8.09 1.76 -6.51
CA ASN A 70 -9.47 2.21 -6.74
C ASN A 70 -10.50 1.16 -6.29
N LYS A 71 -10.25 -0.14 -6.48
CA LYS A 71 -11.14 -1.19 -5.95
C LYS A 71 -11.31 -1.10 -4.44
N HIS A 72 -10.28 -0.64 -3.71
CA HIS A 72 -10.36 -0.44 -2.27
C HIS A 72 -10.98 0.91 -1.90
N TRP A 73 -10.41 2.02 -2.38
CA TRP A 73 -10.77 3.38 -1.96
C TRP A 73 -12.04 3.93 -2.60
N GLU A 74 -12.52 3.31 -3.67
CA GLU A 74 -13.74 3.67 -4.39
C GLU A 74 -14.76 2.52 -4.40
N ALA A 75 -14.63 1.55 -3.49
CA ALA A 75 -15.47 0.34 -3.41
C ALA A 75 -16.97 0.67 -3.31
N GLU A 76 -17.35 1.62 -2.46
CA GLU A 76 -18.74 2.02 -2.21
C GLU A 76 -19.15 3.28 -3.00
N THR A 77 -18.45 3.59 -4.09
CA THR A 77 -18.74 4.81 -4.87
C THR A 77 -20.11 4.67 -5.56
N PRO A 78 -20.99 5.69 -5.47
CA PRO A 78 -22.28 5.65 -6.15
C PRO A 78 -22.11 5.42 -7.67
N PRO A 79 -22.98 4.63 -8.31
CA PRO A 79 -22.85 4.27 -9.73
C PRO A 79 -22.88 5.49 -10.67
N ASN A 80 -23.51 6.60 -10.25
CA ASN A 80 -23.59 7.85 -11.00
C ASN A 80 -22.69 8.96 -10.41
N PHE A 81 -21.63 8.60 -9.69
CA PHE A 81 -20.73 9.59 -9.11
C PHE A 81 -19.90 10.28 -10.20
N ASP A 82 -20.28 11.51 -10.51
CA ASP A 82 -19.57 12.33 -11.47
C ASP A 82 -18.37 13.02 -10.80
N ARG A 83 -17.18 12.48 -11.05
CA ARG A 83 -15.91 13.05 -10.56
C ARG A 83 -15.62 14.44 -11.13
N SER A 84 -16.20 14.82 -12.27
CA SER A 84 -15.94 16.09 -12.94
C SER A 84 -16.65 17.28 -12.29
N LYS A 85 -17.78 17.02 -11.62
CA LYS A 85 -18.58 18.03 -10.90
C LYS A 85 -17.97 18.46 -9.57
N LEU A 86 -16.85 17.85 -9.19
CA LEU A 86 -16.23 18.04 -7.90
C LEU A 86 -14.82 18.60 -8.07
N ALA A 87 -14.47 19.61 -7.26
CA ALA A 87 -13.10 20.09 -7.20
C ALA A 87 -12.15 18.92 -6.85
N MET A 88 -11.05 18.79 -7.61
CA MET A 88 -10.10 17.68 -7.46
C MET A 88 -9.59 17.54 -6.02
N GLU A 89 -9.35 18.66 -5.34
CA GLU A 89 -8.95 18.67 -3.93
C GLU A 89 -10.01 18.03 -3.03
N LYS A 90 -11.27 18.44 -3.19
CA LYS A 90 -12.39 17.90 -2.41
C LYS A 90 -12.54 16.40 -2.65
N PHE A 91 -12.40 15.93 -3.89
CA PHE A 91 -12.42 14.50 -4.20
C PHE A 91 -11.31 13.73 -3.48
N ILE A 92 -10.07 14.21 -3.58
CA ILE A 92 -8.90 13.56 -2.98
C ILE A 92 -9.02 13.50 -1.44
N ARG A 93 -9.51 14.58 -0.81
CA ARG A 93 -9.76 14.60 0.65
C ARG A 93 -10.84 13.59 1.05
N MET A 94 -11.99 13.57 0.37
CA MET A 94 -13.04 12.59 0.68
C MET A 94 -12.56 11.15 0.47
N LYS A 95 -11.72 10.92 -0.53
CA LYS A 95 -11.19 9.58 -0.83
C LYS A 95 -10.18 9.09 0.21
N TYR A 96 -9.18 9.88 0.58
CA TYR A 96 -8.06 9.40 1.41
C TYR A 96 -8.07 9.88 2.86
N VAL A 97 -8.74 10.99 3.16
CA VAL A 97 -8.87 11.51 4.53
C VAL A 97 -10.15 10.97 5.16
N GLU A 98 -11.29 11.20 4.52
CA GLU A 98 -12.60 10.75 5.04
C GLU A 98 -12.87 9.27 4.78
N LYS A 99 -12.10 8.66 3.87
CA LYS A 99 -12.27 7.25 3.44
C LYS A 99 -13.70 6.93 3.02
N ARG A 100 -14.38 7.92 2.41
CA ARG A 100 -15.85 7.94 2.22
C ARG A 100 -16.41 6.72 1.52
N TRP A 101 -15.62 6.09 0.64
CA TRP A 101 -16.03 4.94 -0.17
C TRP A 101 -15.08 3.76 -0.03
N ALA A 102 -14.24 3.74 1.00
CA ALA A 102 -13.31 2.64 1.21
C ALA A 102 -14.07 1.35 1.56
N SER A 103 -13.57 0.18 1.12
CA SER A 103 -14.18 -1.10 1.53
C SER A 103 -14.11 -1.26 3.04
N LYS A 104 -15.21 -1.70 3.65
CA LYS A 104 -15.36 -1.85 5.11
C LYS A 104 -14.73 -3.13 5.68
N ASP A 105 -14.13 -3.96 4.83
CA ASP A 105 -13.70 -5.32 5.17
C ASP A 105 -12.59 -5.44 6.25
N GLU A 106 -12.06 -4.33 6.79
CA GLU A 106 -10.98 -4.36 7.80
C GLU A 106 -11.23 -3.52 9.08
N GLU A 107 -12.48 -3.17 9.39
CA GLU A 107 -12.82 -2.51 10.67
C GLU A 107 -13.63 -3.37 11.66
N GLN A 108 -13.95 -4.63 11.32
CA GLN A 108 -14.71 -5.54 12.20
C GLN A 108 -14.01 -6.89 12.47
N SER A 109 -13.00 -6.88 13.34
CA SER A 109 -12.63 -8.04 14.16
C SER A 109 -12.19 -7.61 15.56
N THR A 110 -13.04 -6.85 16.24
CA THR A 110 -12.94 -6.59 17.69
C THR A 110 -14.31 -6.73 18.34
N SER A 111 -14.76 -7.99 18.48
CA SER A 111 -15.65 -8.41 19.55
C SER A 111 -15.58 -9.93 19.68
N ASN A 112 -14.59 -10.41 20.44
CA ASN A 112 -14.70 -11.51 21.41
C ASN A 112 -13.30 -11.86 21.92
N GLY A 113 -13.16 -11.89 23.24
CA GLY A 113 -11.89 -11.80 23.97
C GLY A 113 -10.89 -12.93 23.74
N GLY A 114 -9.61 -12.60 23.96
CA GLY A 114 -8.53 -13.59 24.03
C GLY A 114 -7.12 -13.01 23.87
N ILE A 115 -6.51 -12.62 25.00
CA ILE A 115 -5.07 -12.60 25.30
C ILE A 115 -4.19 -11.52 24.62
N LEU A 116 -3.54 -10.75 25.50
CA LEU A 116 -2.54 -9.71 25.27
C LEU A 116 -1.50 -10.03 24.18
N LYS A 117 -1.44 -9.16 23.17
CA LYS A 117 -0.19 -8.80 22.48
C LYS A 117 -0.13 -7.27 22.36
N ASN A 118 0.46 -6.60 23.33
CA ASN A 118 0.90 -5.22 23.13
C ASN A 118 2.05 -5.23 22.11
N ASN A 119 1.86 -4.59 20.96
CA ASN A 119 2.69 -3.45 20.51
C ASN A 119 2.38 -3.06 19.06
N ARG A 120 1.77 -1.88 18.91
CA ARG A 120 1.35 -1.15 17.69
C ARG A 120 0.51 -1.94 16.68
N ARG A 121 -0.79 -1.60 16.61
CA ARG A 121 -1.65 -1.92 15.47
C ARG A 121 -1.00 -1.31 14.22
N LEU A 122 -0.47 -2.16 13.34
CA LEU A 122 0.10 -1.76 12.06
C LEU A 122 -1.00 -1.02 11.28
N SER A 123 -0.66 0.15 10.75
CA SER A 123 -1.53 0.85 9.81
C SER A 123 -1.83 -0.05 8.61
N LEU A 124 -2.96 0.16 7.93
CA LEU A 124 -3.35 -0.58 6.73
C LEU A 124 -2.22 -0.65 5.68
N GLU A 125 -1.42 0.41 5.61
CA GLU A 125 -0.26 0.50 4.72
C GLU A 125 0.85 -0.48 5.15
N GLU A 126 1.10 -0.58 6.45
CA GLU A 126 2.08 -1.49 7.03
C GLU A 126 1.61 -2.95 6.96
N SER A 127 0.31 -3.24 7.08
CA SER A 127 -0.21 -4.60 6.94
C SER A 127 -0.15 -5.07 5.48
N ILE A 128 -0.55 -4.24 4.52
CA ILE A 128 -0.47 -4.58 3.09
C ILE A 128 1.00 -4.72 2.67
N LEU A 129 1.89 -3.84 3.15
CA LEU A 129 3.33 -3.94 2.88
C LEU A 129 3.93 -5.21 3.52
N ALA A 130 3.59 -5.53 4.77
CA ALA A 130 4.06 -6.73 5.44
C ALA A 130 3.60 -8.01 4.73
N ASN A 131 2.33 -8.06 4.31
CA ASN A 131 1.79 -9.18 3.54
C ASN A 131 2.50 -9.33 2.19
N HIS A 132 2.82 -8.23 1.52
CA HIS A 132 3.56 -8.26 0.26
C HIS A 132 5.01 -8.72 0.44
N VAL A 133 5.72 -8.22 1.45
CA VAL A 133 7.09 -8.65 1.78
C VAL A 133 7.12 -10.14 2.13
N ALA A 134 6.12 -10.64 2.86
CA ALA A 134 5.98 -12.07 3.17
C ALA A 134 5.75 -12.95 1.93
N GLN A 135 5.25 -12.38 0.83
CA GLN A 135 5.08 -13.09 -0.45
C GLN A 135 6.36 -13.04 -1.32
N ILE A 136 7.25 -12.08 -1.09
CA ILE A 136 8.52 -11.94 -1.81
C ILE A 136 9.63 -12.80 -1.19
N LEU A 137 9.64 -12.92 0.14
CA LEU A 137 10.65 -13.73 0.84
C LEU A 137 10.28 -15.22 0.78
N PRO A 138 11.18 -16.14 0.36
CA PRO A 138 10.94 -17.56 0.53
C PRO A 138 10.76 -17.87 2.02
N PRO A 139 9.95 -18.88 2.38
CA PRO A 139 9.77 -19.25 3.78
C PRO A 139 11.14 -19.53 4.39
N ILE A 140 11.48 -18.80 5.45
CA ILE A 140 12.65 -19.15 6.27
C ILE A 140 12.35 -20.51 6.86
N THR A 141 12.82 -21.57 6.19
CA THR A 141 12.98 -22.88 6.81
C THR A 141 13.96 -22.67 7.95
N ARG A 142 13.41 -22.55 9.17
CA ARG A 142 14.19 -22.68 10.40
C ARG A 142 14.97 -23.98 10.26
N PRO A 143 16.30 -24.00 10.42
CA PRO A 143 16.98 -25.28 10.56
C PRO A 143 16.36 -25.95 11.79
N LEU A 144 15.77 -27.13 11.56
CA LEU A 144 15.37 -28.03 12.63
C LEU A 144 16.56 -28.18 13.57
N GLY A 145 16.33 -27.92 14.85
CA GLY A 145 17.36 -27.96 15.87
C GLY A 145 18.11 -29.28 15.81
N VAL A 146 19.40 -29.20 15.45
CA VAL A 146 20.36 -30.23 15.83
C VAL A 146 20.90 -29.79 17.16
N THR A 147 20.25 -30.26 18.23
CA THR A 147 20.83 -30.29 19.56
C THR A 147 22.13 -31.08 19.46
N MET A 148 23.27 -30.39 19.45
CA MET A 148 24.57 -31.00 19.75
C MET A 148 24.54 -31.38 21.23
N LEU A 149 23.97 -32.56 21.53
CA LEU A 149 24.21 -33.24 22.80
C LEU A 149 25.68 -33.66 22.79
N LEU A 150 26.53 -32.84 23.38
CA LEU A 150 27.86 -33.23 23.82
C LEU A 150 27.69 -34.20 25.00
N SER A 151 27.43 -35.47 24.65
CA SER A 151 27.58 -36.58 25.58
C SER A 151 29.07 -36.88 25.76
N ILE A 152 29.58 -36.41 26.89
CA ILE A 152 30.68 -37.02 27.64
C ILE A 152 30.61 -38.56 27.60
N ASN A 153 31.70 -39.23 27.21
CA ASN A 153 32.27 -40.39 27.91
C ASN A 153 33.62 -40.83 27.34
N LEU A 154 34.63 -40.88 28.22
CA LEU A 154 35.87 -41.69 28.16
C LEU A 154 35.50 -43.19 28.00
N PRO A 155 36.34 -44.09 27.45
CA PRO A 155 37.61 -44.57 28.06
C PRO A 155 38.68 -44.98 27.01
N SER A 156 39.90 -45.51 27.25
CA SER A 156 40.69 -46.04 28.37
C SER A 156 42.15 -45.60 28.18
#